data_AF-A0A953GH19-F1
#
_entry.id   AF-A0A953GH19-F1
#
_cell.length_a   1.000
_cell.length_b   1.000
_cell.length_c   1.000
_cell.angle_alpha   90.00
_cell.angle_beta   90.00
_cell.angle_gamma   90.00
#
_symmetry.space_group_name_H-M   'P 1'
#
loop_
_entity.id
_entity.type
_entity.pdbx_description
1 polymer ?
#
loop_
_entity_poly.entity_id
_entity_poly.type
_entity_poly.pdbx_seq_one_letter_code
_entity_poly.pdbx_strand_id
1 'polypeptide(L)'
;MKVSGFTFIRNAVRYDYPLVESVRSIIPLCNEVIVMAGNSNDNTHELLAALPLDTVKIYHSTWDDTLREGGRVLALETDKALAEVKPGTDWAFYIQADEVLHEQFIEPLYAQMQKYKDDQSVEGLLFNYVHFYGSYNYIGDSRKWYRNEVRVIRPGIGIRSYRDAQGFRLNNKPLRVKPAQAAIYHYGWVKPPDKQQEKQKFFHKLWHSDKWMQENIPDTDTFDYSAIDSVAPFNGTHPAVMQNRIKQANWNPHIDPAKKKLSFRYKILMWFEKHTGIRIGEYKNYRLIPD
;
A
#
# COMPACT_ATOMS: atom_id res chain seq x y z
N MET A 1 -3.44 -23.70 -8.10
CA MET A 1 -2.42 -22.92 -7.36
C MET A 1 -3.00 -22.58 -5.98
N LYS A 2 -2.17 -22.53 -4.94
CA LYS A 2 -2.57 -22.10 -3.57
C LYS A 2 -2.03 -20.71 -3.27
N VAL A 3 -2.90 -19.81 -2.83
CA VAL A 3 -2.55 -18.41 -2.54
C VAL A 3 -3.06 -18.02 -1.17
N SER A 4 -2.21 -17.41 -0.35
CA SER A 4 -2.62 -16.79 0.92
C SER A 4 -2.45 -15.29 0.83
N GLY A 5 -3.54 -14.55 1.00
CA GLY A 5 -3.49 -13.11 1.22
C GLY A 5 -3.02 -12.81 2.64
N PHE A 6 -2.34 -11.69 2.86
CA PHE A 6 -2.02 -11.24 4.21
C PHE A 6 -1.93 -9.72 4.33
N THR A 7 -2.30 -9.22 5.51
CA THR A 7 -2.25 -7.81 5.86
C THR A 7 -2.12 -7.64 7.38
N PHE A 8 -1.90 -6.42 7.83
CA PHE A 8 -1.96 -6.04 9.24
C PHE A 8 -2.77 -4.75 9.40
N ILE A 9 -3.32 -4.53 10.59
CA ILE A 9 -4.09 -3.30 10.85
C ILE A 9 -4.09 -2.92 12.33
N ARG A 10 -4.07 -1.61 12.61
CA ARG A 10 -4.38 -1.03 13.92
C ARG A 10 -5.13 0.28 13.71
N ASN A 11 -6.22 0.47 14.44
CA ASN A 11 -7.05 1.68 14.41
C ASN A 11 -7.57 2.05 13.00
N ALA A 12 -8.16 1.08 12.32
CA ALA A 12 -8.76 1.22 10.99
C ALA A 12 -9.81 2.33 10.91
N VAL A 13 -10.67 2.42 11.93
CA VAL A 13 -11.79 3.39 11.94
C VAL A 13 -11.27 4.79 12.19
N ARG A 14 -10.42 4.96 13.21
CA ARG A 14 -9.89 6.26 13.60
C ARG A 14 -9.15 6.95 12.45
N TYR A 15 -8.34 6.19 11.72
CA TYR A 15 -7.52 6.69 10.61
C TYR A 15 -8.15 6.47 9.23
N ASP A 16 -9.42 6.10 9.19
CA ASP A 16 -10.19 5.88 7.96
C ASP A 16 -9.47 5.01 6.92
N TYR A 17 -8.95 3.86 7.36
CA TYR A 17 -8.36 2.89 6.45
C TYR A 17 -9.47 2.08 5.76
N PRO A 18 -9.45 1.93 4.42
CA PRO A 18 -10.37 1.07 3.67
C PRO A 18 -10.03 -0.42 3.81
N LEU A 19 -9.90 -0.90 5.06
CA LEU A 19 -9.50 -2.27 5.39
C LEU A 19 -10.41 -3.31 4.74
N VAL A 20 -11.73 -3.10 4.82
CA VAL A 20 -12.71 -4.07 4.31
C VAL A 20 -12.60 -4.18 2.80
N GLU A 21 -12.45 -3.05 2.11
CA GLU A 21 -12.30 -2.99 0.66
C GLU A 21 -10.96 -3.59 0.21
N SER A 22 -9.88 -3.29 0.94
CA SER A 22 -8.55 -3.85 0.74
C SER A 22 -8.58 -5.38 0.78
N VAL A 23 -9.07 -5.96 1.89
CA VAL A 23 -9.17 -7.42 2.07
C VAL A 23 -10.07 -8.03 1.00
N ARG A 24 -11.27 -7.47 0.77
CA ARG A 24 -12.21 -8.01 -0.23
C ARG A 24 -11.65 -7.99 -1.65
N SER A 25 -10.80 -7.02 -1.98
CA SER A 25 -10.26 -6.91 -3.33
C SER A 25 -9.33 -8.05 -3.75
N ILE A 26 -8.70 -8.72 -2.78
CA ILE A 26 -7.77 -9.84 -3.07
C ILE A 26 -8.38 -11.21 -2.83
N ILE A 27 -9.54 -11.30 -2.15
CA ILE A 27 -10.25 -12.57 -1.89
C ILE A 27 -10.41 -13.44 -3.14
N PRO A 28 -10.80 -12.91 -4.32
CA PRO A 28 -10.99 -13.74 -5.52
C PRO A 28 -9.74 -14.53 -5.97
N LEU A 29 -8.55 -14.11 -5.53
CA LEU A 29 -7.28 -14.74 -5.86
C LEU A 29 -6.74 -15.64 -4.74
N CYS A 30 -7.38 -15.62 -3.56
CA CYS A 30 -6.83 -16.20 -2.34
C CYS A 30 -7.66 -17.39 -1.83
N ASN A 31 -6.99 -18.42 -1.33
CA ASN A 31 -7.62 -19.51 -0.58
C ASN A 31 -7.89 -19.11 0.88
N GLU A 32 -7.10 -18.19 1.42
CA GLU A 32 -7.29 -17.59 2.72
C GLU A 32 -6.74 -16.16 2.72
N VAL A 33 -7.23 -15.30 3.61
CA VAL A 33 -6.61 -14.00 3.87
C VAL A 33 -6.33 -13.84 5.36
N ILE A 34 -5.07 -13.67 5.71
CA ILE A 34 -4.61 -13.47 7.08
C ILE A 34 -4.66 -11.99 7.42
N VAL A 35 -5.27 -11.64 8.55
CA VAL A 35 -5.29 -10.28 9.08
C VAL A 35 -4.64 -10.27 10.46
N MET A 36 -3.47 -9.64 10.56
CA MET A 36 -2.79 -9.40 11.83
C MET A 36 -3.37 -8.13 12.48
N ALA A 37 -4.32 -8.32 13.38
CA ALA A 37 -5.03 -7.27 14.10
C ALA A 37 -4.22 -6.80 15.32
N GLY A 38 -3.68 -5.59 15.23
CA GLY A 38 -3.06 -4.88 16.34
C GLY A 38 -4.05 -4.54 17.45
N ASN A 39 -3.51 -4.22 18.63
CA ASN A 39 -4.22 -3.69 19.79
C ASN A 39 -4.86 -2.32 19.48
N SER A 40 -6.01 -2.35 18.82
CA SER A 40 -6.78 -1.17 18.43
C SER A 40 -7.61 -0.63 19.60
N ASN A 41 -7.78 0.67 19.66
CA ASN A 41 -8.60 1.36 20.68
C ASN A 41 -9.82 2.08 20.07
N ASP A 42 -10.25 1.60 18.90
CA ASP A 42 -11.44 2.04 18.18
C ASP A 42 -12.29 0.82 17.74
N ASN A 43 -13.30 1.07 16.91
CA ASN A 43 -14.22 0.04 16.41
C ASN A 43 -13.62 -0.85 15.30
N THR A 44 -12.29 -0.96 15.18
CA THR A 44 -11.67 -1.86 14.18
C THR A 44 -12.11 -3.31 14.35
N HIS A 45 -12.37 -3.75 15.58
CA HIS A 45 -12.84 -5.11 15.86
C HIS A 45 -14.21 -5.40 15.22
N GLU A 46 -15.11 -4.42 15.15
CA GLU A 46 -16.41 -4.55 14.46
C GLU A 46 -16.22 -4.70 12.94
N LEU A 47 -15.29 -3.93 12.35
CA LEU A 47 -14.96 -4.06 10.92
C LEU A 47 -14.40 -5.45 10.60
N LEU A 48 -13.52 -5.98 11.46
CA LEU A 48 -12.93 -7.30 11.31
C LEU A 48 -13.99 -8.40 11.42
N ALA A 49 -14.94 -8.28 12.35
CA ALA A 49 -16.03 -9.24 12.50
C ALA A 49 -16.99 -9.28 11.30
N ALA A 50 -17.05 -8.20 10.51
CA ALA A 50 -17.86 -8.11 9.29
C ALA A 50 -17.19 -8.67 8.02
N LEU A 51 -15.94 -9.15 8.12
CA LEU A 51 -15.24 -9.82 7.03
C LEU A 51 -15.77 -11.26 6.84
N PRO A 52 -15.63 -11.85 5.63
CA PRO A 52 -16.03 -13.23 5.38
C PRO A 52 -15.08 -14.21 6.10
N LEU A 53 -15.45 -14.63 7.31
CA LEU A 53 -14.59 -15.40 8.23
C LEU A 53 -14.33 -16.86 7.79
N ASP A 54 -15.08 -17.36 6.82
CA ASP A 54 -14.79 -18.61 6.14
C ASP A 54 -13.44 -18.53 5.40
N THR A 55 -13.17 -17.39 4.75
CA THR A 55 -11.94 -17.12 3.99
C THR A 55 -10.90 -16.33 4.81
N VAL A 56 -11.34 -15.38 5.64
CA VAL A 56 -10.47 -14.49 6.41
C VAL A 56 -10.13 -15.09 7.77
N LYS A 57 -8.84 -15.09 8.13
CA LYS A 57 -8.32 -15.55 9.43
C LYS A 57 -7.70 -14.39 10.18
N ILE A 58 -8.24 -14.09 11.35
CA ILE A 58 -7.82 -12.95 12.18
C ILE A 58 -6.91 -13.47 13.29
N TYR A 59 -5.73 -12.88 13.40
CA TYR A 59 -4.77 -13.12 14.47
C TYR A 59 -4.54 -11.83 15.22
N HIS A 60 -4.35 -11.90 16.53
CA HIS A 60 -4.17 -10.71 17.36
C HIS A 60 -2.69 -10.48 17.67
N SER A 61 -2.26 -9.22 17.64
CA SER A 61 -0.93 -8.79 18.06
C SER A 61 -0.99 -7.56 18.93
N THR A 62 -0.03 -7.46 19.85
CA THR A 62 0.26 -6.21 20.56
C THR A 62 1.46 -5.58 19.87
N TRP A 63 1.29 -4.37 19.37
CA TRP A 63 2.35 -3.62 18.72
C TRP A 63 3.33 -3.10 19.78
N ASP A 64 4.62 -3.23 19.50
CA ASP A 64 5.66 -2.62 20.32
C ASP A 64 5.81 -1.15 19.94
N ASP A 65 5.16 -0.26 20.71
CA ASP A 65 5.18 1.19 20.49
C ASP A 65 6.54 1.85 20.78
N THR A 66 7.54 1.08 21.24
CA THR A 66 8.93 1.57 21.37
C THR A 66 9.70 1.51 20.04
N LEU A 67 9.25 0.67 19.08
CA LEU A 67 9.88 0.49 17.77
C LEU A 67 9.49 1.59 16.75
N ARG A 68 9.77 2.85 17.11
CA ARG A 68 9.41 4.06 16.34
C ARG A 68 10.44 4.49 15.30
N GLU A 69 11.57 3.80 15.17
CA GLU A 69 12.57 4.21 14.19
C GLU A 69 12.23 3.65 12.80
N GLY A 70 12.01 4.53 11.83
CA GLY A 70 11.84 4.15 10.42
C GLY A 70 10.62 3.28 10.11
N GLY A 71 9.58 3.30 10.95
CA GLY A 71 8.38 2.47 10.75
C GLY A 71 8.61 0.98 11.02
N ARG A 72 9.66 0.61 11.77
CA ARG A 72 10.05 -0.79 12.03
C ARG A 72 8.92 -1.66 12.60
N VAL A 73 8.04 -1.09 13.43
CA VAL A 73 6.86 -1.81 13.93
C VAL A 73 5.97 -2.33 12.78
N LEU A 74 5.81 -1.58 11.69
CA LEU A 74 5.01 -2.01 10.54
C LEU A 74 5.61 -3.23 9.85
N ALA A 75 6.94 -3.25 9.67
CA ALA A 75 7.63 -4.41 9.11
C ALA A 75 7.50 -5.64 10.01
N LEU A 76 7.60 -5.46 11.33
CA LEU A 76 7.41 -6.54 12.28
C LEU A 76 6.00 -7.15 12.19
N GLU A 77 4.96 -6.32 12.13
CA GLU A 77 3.58 -6.80 12.03
C GLU A 77 3.29 -7.47 10.68
N THR A 78 3.92 -6.99 9.61
CA THR A 78 3.90 -7.65 8.30
C THR A 78 4.56 -9.02 8.36
N ASP A 79 5.72 -9.13 9.01
CA ASP A 79 6.44 -10.39 9.15
C ASP A 79 5.70 -11.40 10.04
N LYS A 80 5.00 -10.92 11.08
CA LYS A 80 4.09 -11.75 11.88
C LYS A 80 2.94 -12.28 11.02
N ALA A 81 2.29 -11.43 10.22
CA ALA A 81 1.23 -11.84 9.31
C ALA A 81 1.73 -12.86 8.27
N LEU A 82 2.91 -12.64 7.70
CA LEU A 82 3.56 -13.54 6.75
C LEU A 82 3.92 -14.89 7.39
N ALA A 83 4.27 -14.93 8.67
CA ALA A 83 4.59 -16.16 9.38
C ALA A 83 3.39 -17.11 9.56
N GLU A 84 2.17 -16.57 9.53
CA GLU A 84 0.93 -17.36 9.60
C GLU A 84 0.53 -17.98 8.25
N VAL A 85 1.21 -17.62 7.15
CA VAL A 85 0.95 -18.20 5.82
C VAL A 85 1.22 -19.70 5.84
N LYS A 86 0.22 -20.49 5.44
CA LYS A 86 0.30 -21.95 5.50
C LYS A 86 1.45 -22.53 4.67
N PRO A 87 2.16 -23.55 5.17
CA PRO A 87 3.09 -24.33 4.36
C PRO A 87 2.42 -24.90 3.09
N GLY A 88 3.16 -24.93 2.00
CA GLY A 88 2.65 -25.39 0.69
C GLY A 88 1.80 -24.36 -0.06
N THR A 89 1.76 -23.11 0.40
CA THR A 89 1.25 -21.97 -0.37
C THR A 89 2.21 -21.64 -1.51
N ASP A 90 1.70 -21.49 -2.72
CA ASP A 90 2.51 -21.17 -3.90
C ASP A 90 2.91 -19.68 -3.92
N TRP A 91 1.97 -18.80 -3.54
CA TRP A 91 2.15 -17.34 -3.50
C TRP A 91 1.51 -16.71 -2.27
N ALA A 92 2.20 -15.75 -1.66
CA ALA A 92 1.64 -14.90 -0.62
C ALA A 92 1.36 -13.51 -1.18
N PHE A 93 0.12 -13.04 -1.10
CA PHE A 93 -0.32 -11.72 -1.59
C PHE A 93 -0.46 -10.75 -0.41
N TYR A 94 0.52 -9.87 -0.26
CA TYR A 94 0.47 -8.75 0.67
C TYR A 94 -0.39 -7.60 0.13
N ILE A 95 -1.26 -7.05 0.96
CA ILE A 95 -2.01 -5.81 0.67
C ILE A 95 -2.01 -4.91 1.91
N GLN A 96 -1.73 -3.62 1.77
CA GLN A 96 -1.87 -2.67 2.89
C GLN A 96 -3.32 -2.22 3.04
N ALA A 97 -3.73 -1.81 4.25
CA ALA A 97 -5.12 -1.47 4.54
C ALA A 97 -5.64 -0.20 3.81
N ASP A 98 -4.76 0.57 3.18
CA ASP A 98 -5.09 1.67 2.25
C ASP A 98 -4.86 1.34 0.77
N GLU A 99 -4.60 0.08 0.44
CA GLU A 99 -4.41 -0.43 -0.91
C GLU A 99 -5.58 -1.32 -1.35
N VAL A 100 -5.93 -1.26 -2.63
CA VAL A 100 -7.02 -2.06 -3.21
C VAL A 100 -6.58 -2.55 -4.58
N LEU A 101 -6.81 -3.83 -4.87
CA LEU A 101 -6.67 -4.37 -6.22
C LEU A 101 -7.95 -4.09 -7.03
N HIS A 102 -7.82 -3.54 -8.23
CA HIS A 102 -8.97 -3.40 -9.11
C HIS A 102 -9.34 -4.75 -9.74
N GLU A 103 -10.63 -5.10 -9.74
CA GLU A 103 -11.17 -6.36 -10.28
C GLU A 103 -10.77 -6.65 -11.73
N GLN A 104 -10.48 -5.62 -12.54
CA GLN A 104 -9.98 -5.77 -13.91
C GLN A 104 -8.65 -6.53 -13.99
N PHE A 105 -7.88 -6.56 -12.89
CA PHE A 105 -6.58 -7.22 -12.82
C PHE A 105 -6.64 -8.63 -12.28
N ILE A 106 -7.81 -9.15 -11.85
CA ILE A 106 -7.92 -10.50 -11.29
C ILE A 106 -7.45 -11.53 -12.31
N GLU A 107 -8.02 -11.56 -13.51
CA GLU A 107 -7.68 -12.53 -14.55
C GLU A 107 -6.22 -12.39 -15.04
N PRO A 108 -5.72 -11.19 -15.42
CA PRO A 108 -4.31 -11.03 -15.81
C PRO A 108 -3.31 -11.44 -14.72
N LEU A 109 -3.59 -11.09 -13.46
CA LEU A 109 -2.72 -11.43 -12.34
C LEU A 109 -2.71 -12.93 -12.08
N TYR A 110 -3.88 -13.56 -12.06
CA TYR A 110 -3.99 -15.01 -11.89
C TYR A 110 -3.18 -15.76 -12.97
N ALA A 111 -3.27 -15.32 -14.22
CA ALA A 111 -2.48 -15.88 -15.31
C ALA A 111 -0.95 -15.72 -15.09
N GLN A 112 -0.49 -14.55 -14.62
CA GLN A 112 0.94 -14.36 -14.29
C GLN A 112 1.39 -15.24 -13.12
N MET A 113 0.59 -15.32 -12.06
CA MET A 113 0.87 -16.16 -10.90
C MET A 113 0.96 -17.64 -11.30
N GLN A 114 0.05 -18.11 -12.17
CA GLN A 114 0.06 -19.48 -12.68
C GLN A 114 1.24 -19.74 -13.62
N LYS A 115 1.61 -18.78 -14.49
CA LYS A 115 2.76 -18.88 -15.39
C LYS A 115 4.07 -19.12 -14.65
N TYR A 116 4.30 -18.38 -13.56
CA TYR A 116 5.58 -18.41 -12.83
C TYR A 116 5.55 -19.24 -11.54
N LYS A 117 4.44 -19.92 -11.26
CA LYS A 117 4.25 -20.72 -10.05
C LYS A 117 5.43 -21.65 -9.79
N ASP A 118 5.82 -22.42 -10.81
CA ASP A 118 6.83 -23.48 -10.71
C ASP A 118 8.26 -22.99 -11.03
N ASP A 119 8.42 -21.74 -11.49
CA ASP A 119 9.72 -21.13 -11.75
C ASP A 119 10.32 -20.55 -10.46
N GLN A 120 11.22 -21.30 -9.83
CA GLN A 120 11.91 -20.92 -8.59
C GLN A 120 12.89 -19.74 -8.77
N SER A 121 13.18 -19.32 -10.00
CA SER A 121 13.97 -18.10 -10.24
C SER A 121 13.15 -16.82 -9.98
N VAL A 122 11.82 -16.92 -10.00
CA VAL A 122 10.87 -15.84 -9.71
C VAL A 122 10.51 -15.87 -8.23
N GLU A 123 10.88 -14.81 -7.51
CA GLU A 123 10.69 -14.64 -6.06
C GLU A 123 9.45 -13.78 -5.73
N GLY A 124 8.91 -13.07 -6.72
CA GLY A 124 7.70 -12.27 -6.56
C GLY A 124 7.20 -11.61 -7.84
N LEU A 125 6.04 -10.96 -7.76
CA LEU A 125 5.44 -10.20 -8.85
C LEU A 125 5.37 -8.71 -8.52
N LEU A 126 5.78 -7.91 -9.51
CA LEU A 126 5.90 -6.46 -9.42
C LEU A 126 4.65 -5.79 -9.97
N PHE A 127 4.00 -4.98 -9.14
CA PHE A 127 2.78 -4.26 -9.48
C PHE A 127 3.08 -2.82 -9.82
N ASN A 128 2.32 -2.26 -10.76
CA ASN A 128 2.26 -0.82 -10.95
C ASN A 128 1.47 -0.17 -9.80
N TYR A 129 1.66 1.13 -9.57
CA TYR A 129 0.95 1.88 -8.52
C TYR A 129 0.18 3.08 -9.08
N VAL A 130 -1.04 3.25 -8.55
CA VAL A 130 -1.86 4.44 -8.74
C VAL A 130 -2.10 5.05 -7.37
N HIS A 131 -1.44 6.18 -7.09
CA HIS A 131 -1.54 6.87 -5.81
C HIS A 131 -2.59 7.96 -5.87
N PHE A 132 -3.69 7.79 -5.15
CA PHE A 132 -4.73 8.81 -5.03
C PHE A 132 -4.37 9.84 -3.95
N TYR A 133 -4.79 11.09 -4.15
CA TYR A 133 -4.42 12.19 -3.27
C TYR A 133 -5.54 13.20 -3.07
N GLY A 134 -5.87 13.50 -1.81
CA GLY A 134 -6.87 14.50 -1.41
C GLY A 134 -8.31 14.03 -1.62
N SER A 135 -8.63 13.53 -2.80
CA SER A 135 -9.92 12.92 -3.13
C SER A 135 -9.72 11.72 -4.06
N TYR A 136 -10.82 11.03 -4.35
CA TYR A 136 -10.84 9.92 -5.30
C TYR A 136 -10.56 10.36 -6.75
N ASN A 137 -10.64 11.65 -7.05
CA ASN A 137 -10.55 12.18 -8.42
C ASN A 137 -9.14 12.56 -8.87
N TYR A 138 -8.15 12.54 -7.97
CA TYR A 138 -6.80 13.00 -8.26
C TYR A 138 -5.76 11.94 -7.92
N ILE A 139 -4.75 11.84 -8.78
CA ILE A 139 -3.58 11.01 -8.58
C ILE A 139 -2.31 11.85 -8.49
N GLY A 140 -1.36 11.41 -7.67
CA GLY A 140 -0.01 11.97 -7.65
C GLY A 140 0.73 11.61 -8.94
N ASP A 141 1.22 12.61 -9.68
CA ASP A 141 1.93 12.44 -10.96
C ASP A 141 3.38 12.94 -10.93
N SER A 142 3.87 13.34 -9.76
CA SER A 142 5.26 13.77 -9.57
C SER A 142 6.22 12.58 -9.39
N ARG A 143 7.54 12.84 -9.53
CA ARG A 143 8.57 11.80 -9.33
C ARG A 143 8.79 11.39 -7.87
N LYS A 144 8.08 12.01 -6.91
CA LYS A 144 8.15 11.64 -5.47
C LYS A 144 7.33 10.38 -5.16
N TRP A 145 6.34 10.08 -5.98
CA TRP A 145 5.53 8.88 -5.88
C TRP A 145 6.30 7.71 -6.50
N TYR A 146 6.46 6.62 -5.75
CA TYR A 146 6.93 5.38 -6.34
C TYR A 146 5.86 4.86 -7.30
N ARG A 147 6.26 4.09 -8.31
CA ARG A 147 5.33 3.59 -9.33
C ARG A 147 5.24 2.08 -9.39
N ASN A 148 6.14 1.39 -8.68
CA ASN A 148 6.22 -0.05 -8.67
C ASN A 148 6.55 -0.57 -7.28
N GLU A 149 5.91 -1.67 -6.87
CA GLU A 149 6.29 -2.40 -5.66
C GLU A 149 5.89 -3.87 -5.74
N VAL A 150 6.59 -4.71 -4.99
CA VAL A 150 6.30 -6.16 -4.94
C VAL A 150 5.18 -6.41 -3.94
N ARG A 151 4.09 -7.06 -4.39
CA ARG A 151 2.94 -7.40 -3.54
C ARG A 151 2.61 -8.88 -3.50
N VAL A 152 3.05 -9.64 -4.50
CA VAL A 152 3.01 -11.10 -4.47
C VAL A 152 4.42 -11.61 -4.30
N ILE A 153 4.66 -12.47 -3.30
CA ILE A 153 5.97 -13.03 -2.97
C ILE A 153 5.89 -14.55 -2.82
N ARG A 154 7.01 -15.25 -3.06
CA ARG A 154 7.12 -16.69 -2.79
C ARG A 154 7.32 -16.90 -1.28
N PRO A 155 6.37 -17.51 -0.55
CA PRO A 155 6.51 -17.69 0.89
C PRO A 155 7.55 -18.77 1.22
N GLY A 156 8.03 -18.79 2.46
CA GLY A 156 8.87 -19.88 2.99
C GLY A 156 10.34 -19.88 2.58
N ILE A 157 10.79 -19.00 1.68
CA ILE A 157 12.20 -18.94 1.23
C ILE A 157 13.07 -17.95 2.02
N GLY A 158 12.56 -17.39 3.12
CA GLY A 158 13.27 -16.40 3.95
C GLY A 158 13.08 -14.94 3.52
N ILE A 159 12.02 -14.64 2.76
CA ILE A 159 11.61 -13.26 2.46
C ILE A 159 11.11 -12.58 3.74
N ARG A 160 11.51 -11.32 3.94
CA ARG A 160 11.09 -10.47 5.06
C ARG A 160 10.65 -9.10 4.57
N SER A 161 9.76 -8.48 5.33
CA SER A 161 9.36 -7.09 5.16
C SER A 161 10.56 -6.15 5.29
N TYR A 162 10.59 -5.11 4.47
CA TYR A 162 11.71 -4.18 4.38
C TYR A 162 11.28 -2.75 4.74
N ARG A 163 12.02 -2.14 5.68
CA ARG A 163 11.79 -0.79 6.22
C ARG A 163 10.40 -0.62 6.86
N ASP A 164 9.56 0.21 6.28
CA ASP A 164 8.23 0.60 6.74
C ASP A 164 7.12 -0.28 6.16
N ALA A 165 7.44 -1.55 5.91
CA ALA A 165 6.56 -2.51 5.24
C ALA A 165 6.12 -2.12 3.83
N GLN A 166 6.83 -1.20 3.17
CA GLN A 166 6.53 -0.85 1.78
C GLN A 166 6.78 -2.04 0.85
N GLY A 167 7.84 -2.80 1.06
CA GLY A 167 8.21 -3.92 0.19
C GLY A 167 8.97 -5.02 0.92
N PHE A 168 9.59 -5.92 0.15
CA PHE A 168 10.21 -7.13 0.68
C PHE A 168 11.64 -7.32 0.22
N ARG A 169 12.43 -8.09 0.98
CA ARG A 169 13.77 -8.52 0.60
C ARG A 169 14.03 -9.97 1.00
N LEU A 170 14.87 -10.64 0.21
CA LEU A 170 15.41 -11.96 0.52
C LEU A 170 16.84 -11.79 1.01
N ASN A 171 17.13 -12.12 2.28
CA ASN A 171 18.47 -11.97 2.87
C ASN A 171 19.04 -10.55 2.65
N ASN A 172 18.24 -9.52 2.88
CA ASN A 172 18.54 -8.10 2.64
C ASN A 172 18.87 -7.72 1.18
N LYS A 173 18.62 -8.61 0.21
CA LYS A 173 18.76 -8.33 -1.22
C LYS A 173 17.39 -8.07 -1.86
N PRO A 174 17.31 -7.17 -2.86
CA PRO A 174 16.11 -6.98 -3.67
C PRO A 174 15.67 -8.28 -4.35
N LEU A 175 14.36 -8.53 -4.39
CA LEU A 175 13.78 -9.74 -4.97
C LEU A 175 13.94 -9.78 -6.49
N ARG A 176 14.11 -10.98 -7.05
CA ARG A 176 14.00 -11.27 -8.49
C ARG A 176 12.54 -11.40 -8.87
N VAL A 177 12.04 -10.51 -9.73
CA VAL A 177 10.61 -10.36 -9.96
C VAL A 177 10.23 -10.34 -11.43
N LYS A 178 8.97 -10.69 -11.69
CA LYS A 178 8.28 -10.56 -12.98
C LYS A 178 7.15 -9.53 -12.90
N PRO A 179 6.75 -8.90 -14.02
CA PRO A 179 5.58 -8.02 -14.03
C PRO A 179 4.32 -8.78 -13.62
N ALA A 180 3.53 -8.20 -12.72
CA ALA A 180 2.25 -8.77 -12.27
C ALA A 180 1.12 -8.60 -13.31
N GLN A 181 1.32 -7.74 -14.32
CA GLN A 181 0.26 -7.28 -15.24
C GLN A 181 -0.95 -6.71 -14.50
N ALA A 182 -0.68 -6.06 -13.36
CA ALA A 182 -1.67 -5.52 -12.45
C ALA A 182 -1.18 -4.22 -11.81
N ALA A 183 -2.12 -3.40 -11.35
CA ALA A 183 -1.83 -2.20 -10.58
C ALA A 183 -2.55 -2.20 -9.23
N ILE A 184 -1.87 -1.68 -8.21
CA ILE A 184 -2.45 -1.41 -6.89
C ILE A 184 -2.92 0.03 -6.83
N TYR A 185 -4.17 0.21 -6.39
CA TYR A 185 -4.77 1.51 -6.18
C TYR A 185 -4.59 1.88 -4.71
N HIS A 186 -3.76 2.88 -4.45
CA HIS A 186 -3.35 3.26 -3.10
C HIS A 186 -4.04 4.56 -2.69
N TYR A 187 -4.90 4.49 -1.68
CA TYR A 187 -5.75 5.55 -1.15
C TYR A 187 -5.21 6.16 0.16
N GLY A 188 -3.91 6.02 0.43
CA GLY A 188 -3.29 6.43 1.69
C GLY A 188 -3.41 7.93 2.01
N TRP A 189 -3.66 8.77 1.00
CA TRP A 189 -3.82 10.22 1.09
C TRP A 189 -5.24 10.71 0.76
N VAL A 190 -6.23 9.81 0.65
CA VAL A 190 -7.62 10.18 0.39
C VAL A 190 -8.43 10.06 1.67
N LYS A 191 -8.59 11.19 2.38
CA LYS A 191 -9.29 11.29 3.66
C LYS A 191 -9.88 12.69 3.85
N PRO A 192 -10.91 12.83 4.70
CA PRO A 192 -11.29 14.12 5.24
C PRO A 192 -10.07 14.86 5.83
N PRO A 193 -9.94 16.19 5.67
CA PRO A 193 -8.76 16.94 6.12
C PRO A 193 -8.41 16.79 7.60
N ASP A 194 -9.41 16.68 8.47
CA ASP A 194 -9.28 16.43 9.91
C ASP A 194 -8.70 15.03 10.18
N LYS A 195 -9.22 14.01 9.50
CA LYS A 195 -8.72 12.63 9.57
C LYS A 195 -7.32 12.48 9.01
N GLN A 196 -6.99 13.20 7.94
CA GLN A 196 -5.64 13.22 7.39
C GLN A 196 -4.64 13.84 8.38
N GLN A 197 -5.02 14.92 9.05
CA GLN A 197 -4.18 15.58 10.05
C GLN A 197 -3.95 14.67 11.26
N GLU A 198 -5.00 14.01 11.74
CA GLU A 198 -4.91 13.04 12.84
C GLU A 198 -4.00 11.86 12.46
N LYS A 199 -4.16 11.30 11.25
CA LYS A 199 -3.28 10.26 10.71
C LYS A 199 -1.84 10.76 10.61
N GLN A 200 -1.60 11.97 10.11
CA GLN A 200 -0.25 12.52 9.98
C GLN A 200 0.44 12.63 11.36
N LYS A 201 -0.26 13.19 12.36
CA LYS A 201 0.26 13.29 13.73
C LYS A 201 0.59 11.91 14.32
N PHE A 202 -0.26 10.90 14.07
CA PHE A 202 0.01 9.53 14.52
C PHE A 202 1.17 8.88 13.76
N PHE A 203 1.16 8.98 12.43
CA PHE A 203 2.16 8.37 11.57
C PHE A 203 3.53 8.90 11.93
N HIS A 204 3.78 10.21 11.91
CA HIS A 204 5.11 10.76 12.22
C HIS A 204 5.63 10.40 13.63
N LYS A 205 4.77 10.13 14.63
CA LYS A 205 5.21 9.59 15.94
C LYS A 205 5.85 8.20 15.84
N LEU A 206 5.55 7.43 14.79
CA LEU A 206 6.18 6.14 14.48
C LEU A 206 7.48 6.27 13.66
N TRP A 207 7.95 7.48 13.35
CA TRP A 207 9.24 7.74 12.67
C TRP A 207 10.14 8.73 13.41
N HIS A 208 9.57 9.62 14.24
CA HIS A 208 10.28 10.75 14.83
C HIS A 208 10.02 10.88 16.34
N SER A 209 10.95 11.56 17.02
CA SER A 209 10.82 11.88 18.45
C SER A 209 9.74 12.94 18.69
N ASP A 210 9.22 12.99 19.92
CA ASP A 210 8.18 13.97 20.30
C ASP A 210 8.65 15.43 20.13
N LYS A 211 9.95 15.69 20.31
CA LYS A 211 10.54 17.01 20.04
C LYS A 211 10.48 17.38 18.55
N TRP A 212 10.83 16.45 17.66
CA TRP A 212 10.75 16.68 16.22
C TRP A 212 9.31 16.94 15.77
N MET A 213 8.34 16.22 16.36
CA MET A 213 6.92 16.41 16.10
C MET A 213 6.46 17.84 16.39
N GLN A 214 6.82 18.40 17.55
CA GLN A 214 6.46 19.77 17.94
C GLN A 214 7.04 20.83 17.00
N GLU A 215 8.24 20.58 16.46
CA GLU A 215 8.94 21.53 15.59
C GLU A 215 8.49 21.46 14.12
N ASN A 216 8.05 20.29 13.63
CA ASN A 216 7.86 20.03 12.19
C ASN A 216 6.42 19.74 11.76
N ILE A 217 5.53 19.38 12.69
CA ILE A 217 4.13 19.11 12.37
C ILE A 217 3.28 20.25 12.95
N PRO A 218 2.64 21.08 12.09
CA PRO A 218 1.77 22.14 12.56
C PRO A 218 0.68 21.61 13.47
N ASP A 219 0.47 22.27 14.61
CA ASP A 219 -0.65 21.96 15.48
C ASP A 219 -1.93 22.62 14.96
N THR A 220 -2.36 22.17 13.78
CA THR A 220 -3.65 22.52 13.18
C THR A 220 -4.61 21.35 13.30
N ASP A 221 -5.90 21.64 13.17
CA ASP A 221 -6.97 20.64 13.19
C ASP A 221 -7.18 19.98 11.82
N THR A 222 -6.75 20.63 10.74
CA THR A 222 -6.96 20.14 9.36
C THR A 222 -5.67 20.16 8.54
N PHE A 223 -5.53 19.17 7.66
CA PHE A 223 -4.43 19.06 6.71
C PHE A 223 -4.67 19.90 5.45
N ASP A 224 -3.63 20.62 4.99
CA ASP A 224 -3.69 21.39 3.74
C ASP A 224 -3.22 20.55 2.53
N TYR A 225 -4.17 20.00 1.79
CA TYR A 225 -3.92 19.26 0.55
C TYR A 225 -3.39 20.12 -0.60
N SER A 226 -3.45 21.45 -0.54
CA SER A 226 -2.96 22.33 -1.61
C SER A 226 -1.43 22.41 -1.68
N ALA A 227 -0.73 21.96 -0.63
CA ALA A 227 0.72 21.98 -0.52
C ALA A 227 1.44 20.97 -1.44
N ILE A 228 0.70 20.05 -2.07
CA ILE A 228 1.27 19.06 -2.99
C ILE A 228 2.02 19.70 -4.17
N ASP A 229 3.05 19.00 -4.65
CA ASP A 229 3.86 19.45 -5.77
C ASP A 229 3.14 19.34 -7.12
N SER A 230 2.40 18.25 -7.32
CA SER A 230 1.70 17.98 -8.57
C SER A 230 0.66 16.86 -8.40
N VAL A 231 -0.52 17.06 -8.98
CA VAL A 231 -1.53 16.01 -9.20
C VAL A 231 -2.03 16.02 -10.65
N ALA A 232 -2.60 14.92 -11.10
CA ALA A 232 -3.36 14.82 -12.33
C ALA A 232 -4.79 14.31 -12.06
N PRO A 233 -5.79 14.67 -12.88
CA PRO A 233 -7.11 14.04 -12.83
C PRO A 233 -7.02 12.53 -13.10
N PHE A 234 -7.76 11.75 -12.32
CA PHE A 234 -7.93 10.32 -12.57
C PHE A 234 -9.05 10.09 -13.59
N ASN A 235 -8.71 9.44 -14.71
CA ASN A 235 -9.65 9.17 -15.81
C ASN A 235 -10.05 7.68 -15.90
N GLY A 236 -9.64 6.85 -14.94
CA GLY A 236 -10.00 5.44 -14.90
C GLY A 236 -11.25 5.17 -14.08
N THR A 237 -11.49 3.89 -13.77
CA THR A 237 -12.57 3.46 -12.86
C THR A 237 -12.00 3.08 -11.51
N HIS A 238 -12.79 3.27 -10.45
CA HIS A 238 -12.46 2.74 -9.12
C HIS A 238 -12.98 1.32 -8.95
N PRO A 239 -12.31 0.48 -8.14
CA PRO A 239 -12.77 -0.87 -7.86
C PRO A 239 -14.19 -0.89 -7.30
N ALA A 240 -14.99 -1.90 -7.69
CA ALA A 240 -16.38 -2.03 -7.23
C ALA A 240 -16.51 -1.98 -5.70
N VAL A 241 -15.56 -2.58 -4.97
CA VAL A 241 -15.54 -2.58 -3.49
C VAL A 241 -15.43 -1.17 -2.90
N MET A 242 -14.85 -0.20 -3.60
CA MET A 242 -14.68 1.18 -3.14
C MET A 242 -15.89 2.07 -3.38
N GLN A 243 -16.85 1.64 -4.20
CA GLN A 243 -17.95 2.49 -4.68
C GLN A 243 -18.79 3.08 -3.55
N ASN A 244 -19.04 2.32 -2.48
CA ASN A 244 -19.82 2.82 -1.35
C ASN A 244 -19.09 3.96 -0.61
N ARG A 245 -17.78 3.80 -0.33
CA ARG A 245 -16.96 4.85 0.29
C ARG A 245 -16.90 6.10 -0.56
N ILE A 246 -16.72 5.95 -1.87
CA ILE A 246 -16.67 7.07 -2.83
C ILE A 246 -18.00 7.84 -2.82
N LYS A 247 -19.14 7.15 -2.81
CA LYS A 247 -20.47 7.78 -2.74
C LYS A 247 -20.72 8.53 -1.43
N GLN A 248 -20.16 8.02 -0.33
CA GLN A 248 -20.29 8.64 1.00
C GLN A 248 -19.30 9.79 1.21
N ALA A 249 -18.30 9.93 0.35
CA ALA A 249 -17.31 10.99 0.44
C ALA A 249 -17.95 12.35 0.22
N ASN A 250 -17.87 13.20 1.25
CA ASN A 250 -18.50 14.52 1.27
C ASN A 250 -17.48 15.67 1.38
N TRP A 251 -16.20 15.39 1.17
CA TRP A 251 -15.15 16.38 1.11
C TRP A 251 -14.53 16.42 -0.29
N ASN A 252 -14.10 17.59 -0.72
CA ASN A 252 -13.33 17.75 -1.94
C ASN A 252 -12.33 18.89 -1.74
N PRO A 253 -11.05 18.59 -1.45
CA PRO A 253 -10.07 19.64 -1.30
C PRO A 253 -9.90 20.37 -2.63
N HIS A 254 -9.85 21.70 -2.58
CA HIS A 254 -9.61 22.51 -3.76
C HIS A 254 -8.14 22.38 -4.20
N ILE A 255 -7.88 21.44 -5.11
CA ILE A 255 -6.57 21.24 -5.74
C ILE A 255 -6.70 21.61 -7.21
N ASP A 256 -5.81 22.48 -7.69
CA ASP A 256 -5.74 22.89 -9.10
C ASP A 256 -4.69 22.02 -9.82
N PRO A 257 -5.10 21.04 -10.66
CA PRO A 257 -4.17 20.15 -11.35
C PRO A 257 -3.27 20.86 -12.36
N ALA A 258 -3.61 22.08 -12.79
CA ALA A 258 -2.78 22.88 -13.69
C ALA A 258 -1.59 23.52 -12.96
N LYS A 259 -1.67 23.70 -11.63
CA LYS A 259 -0.59 24.29 -10.83
C LYS A 259 0.45 23.25 -10.43
N LYS A 260 1.54 23.19 -11.20
CA LYS A 260 2.70 22.31 -10.94
C LYS A 260 3.76 23.04 -10.12
N LYS A 261 3.84 22.79 -8.81
CA LYS A 261 4.88 23.31 -7.89
C LYS A 261 6.15 22.45 -7.92
N LEU A 262 6.63 22.14 -9.14
CA LEU A 262 7.82 21.31 -9.36
C LEU A 262 9.09 22.15 -9.36
N SER A 263 10.14 21.67 -8.68
CA SER A 263 11.48 22.27 -8.80
C SER A 263 12.02 22.11 -10.23
N PHE A 264 12.93 22.99 -10.64
CA PHE A 264 13.56 22.94 -11.96
C PHE A 264 14.19 21.57 -12.27
N ARG A 265 14.85 20.98 -11.26
CA ARG A 265 15.39 19.61 -11.32
C ARG A 265 14.31 18.59 -11.70
N TYR A 266 13.15 18.61 -11.05
CA TYR A 266 12.08 17.67 -11.35
C TYR A 266 11.45 17.91 -12.72
N LYS A 267 11.33 19.16 -13.16
CA LYS A 267 10.85 19.48 -14.52
C LYS A 267 11.75 18.86 -15.59
N ILE A 268 13.07 19.01 -15.48
CA ILE A 268 14.04 18.40 -16.41
C ILE A 268 13.92 16.87 -16.38
N LEU A 269 13.89 16.27 -15.19
CA LEU A 269 13.87 14.82 -15.07
C LEU A 269 12.58 14.20 -15.61
N MET A 270 11.43 14.86 -15.39
CA MET A 270 10.15 14.44 -15.97
C MET A 270 10.12 14.61 -17.48
N TRP A 271 10.67 15.72 -18.01
CA TRP A 271 10.82 15.92 -19.45
C TRP A 271 11.68 14.80 -20.06
N PHE A 272 12.85 14.52 -19.48
CA PHE A 272 13.75 13.46 -19.95
C PHE A 272 13.06 12.08 -19.93
N GLU A 273 12.40 11.74 -18.82
CA GLU A 273 11.65 10.49 -18.68
C GLU A 273 10.55 10.36 -19.73
N LYS A 274 9.81 11.43 -20.03
CA LYS A 274 8.75 11.44 -21.05
C LYS A 274 9.28 11.15 -22.45
N HIS A 275 10.48 11.61 -22.78
CA HIS A 275 11.05 11.45 -24.14
C HIS A 275 11.86 10.17 -24.30
N THR A 276 12.43 9.63 -23.22
CA THR A 276 13.33 8.46 -23.28
C THR A 276 12.74 7.19 -22.68
N GLY A 277 11.69 7.30 -21.87
CA GLY A 277 11.21 6.22 -21.00
C GLY A 277 12.14 5.91 -19.82
N ILE A 278 13.29 6.58 -19.70
CA ILE A 278 14.31 6.28 -18.68
C ILE A 278 14.12 7.19 -17.46
N ARG A 279 13.91 6.56 -16.29
CA ARG A 279 13.76 7.26 -15.02
C ARG A 279 15.07 7.29 -14.23
N ILE A 280 15.91 8.28 -14.50
CA ILE A 280 17.22 8.44 -13.81
C ILE A 280 17.01 8.63 -12.30
N GLY A 281 17.78 7.86 -11.51
CA GLY A 281 17.81 7.96 -10.05
C GLY A 281 16.57 7.40 -9.34
N GLU A 282 15.74 6.61 -10.04
CA GLU A 282 14.62 5.89 -9.41
C GLU A 282 15.14 4.87 -8.40
N TYR A 283 14.66 4.99 -7.16
CA TYR A 283 14.87 3.95 -6.17
C TYR A 283 14.10 2.68 -6.56
N LYS A 284 14.79 1.54 -6.60
CA LYS A 284 14.20 0.23 -6.92
C LYS A 284 14.56 -0.77 -5.84
N ASN A 285 13.54 -1.30 -5.17
CA ASN A 285 13.69 -2.38 -4.20
C ASN A 285 13.48 -3.78 -4.82
N TYR A 286 13.78 -3.93 -6.11
CA TYR A 286 13.57 -5.17 -6.86
C TYR A 286 14.55 -5.30 -8.03
N ARG A 287 14.67 -6.51 -8.58
CA ARG A 287 15.41 -6.84 -9.80
C ARG A 287 14.46 -7.50 -10.79
N LEU A 288 14.11 -6.78 -11.85
CA LEU A 288 13.29 -7.34 -12.93
C LEU A 288 14.14 -8.34 -13.73
N ILE A 289 13.66 -9.58 -13.89
CA ILE A 289 14.38 -10.63 -14.62
C ILE A 289 13.78 -10.86 -16.03
N PRO A 290 14.62 -11.09 -17.06
CA PRO A 290 14.16 -11.35 -18.44
C PRO A 290 13.27 -12.59 -18.54
N ASP A 291 12.33 -12.57 -19.48
CA ASP A 291 11.46 -13.72 -19.83
C ASP A 291 12.24 -14.93 -20.34
#